data_AF-R7GNK9-F1
#
_entry.id   AF-R7GNK9-F1
#
_cell.length_a   1.000
_cell.length_b   1.000
_cell.length_c   1.000
_cell.angle_alpha   90.00
_cell.angle_beta   90.00
_cell.angle_gamma   90.00
#
_symmetry.space_group_name_H-M   'P 1'
#
loop_
_entity.id
_entity.type
_entity.pdbx_description
1 polymer ?
#
loop_
_entity_poly.entity_id
_entity_poly.type
_entity_poly.pdbx_seq_one_letter_code
_entity_poly.pdbx_strand_id
1 'polypeptide(L)'
;MPDIIIKDGIVQLNPVIYKDININTGYLSLEAESKETKKYIESKLKQVSWLQQCLSQRKNLIYDIAVFLLDYQQDFFMNGGACHPLLQKDLAMLLGVHESTISRAIKDKYIYCDKGFILLSDLIPKGTEDNSVDSIKETIKEVINNEDKIKPLSDQKITTLLKDKGIEISRRTVAKYRSELNIPDASGRKHIKK
;
A
#
# COMPACT_ATOMS: atom_id res chain seq x y z
N MET A 1 -1.74 -0.63 -21.86
CA MET A 1 -0.44 -1.12 -21.37
C MET A 1 -0.45 -0.93 -19.85
N PRO A 2 -0.12 -1.95 -19.04
CA PRO A 2 -0.33 -1.88 -17.59
C PRO A 2 0.74 -1.02 -16.92
N ASP A 3 0.36 -0.26 -15.89
CA ASP A 3 1.29 0.50 -15.05
C ASP A 3 2.09 -0.42 -14.12
N ILE A 4 1.40 -1.44 -13.59
CA ILE A 4 1.92 -2.37 -12.60
C ILE A 4 1.78 -3.79 -13.14
N ILE A 5 2.78 -4.61 -12.90
CA ILE A 5 2.81 -6.02 -13.22
C ILE A 5 3.00 -6.78 -11.90
N ILE A 6 2.11 -7.71 -11.60
CA ILE A 6 2.23 -8.61 -10.44
C ILE A 6 2.44 -10.02 -10.97
N LYS A 7 3.56 -10.62 -10.62
CA LYS A 7 3.91 -11.98 -11.02
C LYS A 7 4.59 -12.70 -9.86
N ASP A 8 4.17 -13.92 -9.56
CA ASP A 8 4.72 -14.75 -8.49
C ASP A 8 4.74 -14.04 -7.12
N GLY A 9 3.75 -13.18 -6.85
CA GLY A 9 3.68 -12.39 -5.61
C GLY A 9 4.69 -11.23 -5.54
N ILE A 10 5.29 -10.83 -6.66
CA ILE A 10 6.23 -9.71 -6.75
C ILE A 10 5.60 -8.59 -7.56
N VAL A 11 5.65 -7.37 -7.02
CA VAL A 11 5.20 -6.14 -7.70
C VAL A 11 6.34 -5.58 -8.54
N GLN A 12 6.06 -5.26 -9.80
CA GLN A 12 6.98 -4.56 -10.70
C GLN A 12 6.25 -3.41 -11.38
N LEU A 13 6.91 -2.25 -11.46
CA LEU A 13 6.39 -1.13 -12.26
C LEU A 13 6.87 -1.25 -13.70
N ASN A 14 6.02 -0.85 -14.64
CA ASN A 14 6.36 -0.91 -16.06
C ASN A 14 7.46 0.10 -16.42
N PRO A 15 8.66 -0.35 -16.81
CA PRO A 15 9.79 0.54 -17.05
C PRO A 15 9.61 1.45 -18.26
N VAL A 16 8.71 1.10 -19.19
CA VAL A 16 8.39 1.93 -20.36
C VAL A 16 7.57 3.15 -19.96
N ILE A 17 6.68 3.00 -18.96
CA ILE A 17 5.84 4.09 -18.43
C ILE A 17 6.65 4.93 -17.43
N TYR A 18 7.47 4.28 -16.60
CA TYR A 18 8.26 4.92 -15.54
C TYR A 18 9.75 5.04 -15.92
N LYS A 19 10.02 5.62 -17.10
CA LYS A 19 11.37 5.86 -17.61
C LYS A 19 12.02 7.09 -16.96
N ASP A 20 13.33 7.03 -16.76
CA ASP A 20 14.11 8.16 -16.26
C ASP A 20 14.22 9.29 -17.30
N ILE A 21 14.30 10.52 -16.79
CA ILE A 21 14.55 11.70 -17.61
C ILE A 21 16.03 11.74 -17.97
N ASN A 22 16.31 11.78 -19.28
CA ASN A 22 17.65 12.03 -19.80
C ASN A 22 17.87 13.52 -20.08
N ILE A 23 19.03 14.02 -19.69
CA ILE A 23 19.46 15.39 -20.00
C ILE A 23 20.17 15.37 -21.35
N ASN A 24 19.84 16.32 -22.23
CA ASN A 24 20.58 16.51 -23.47
C ASN A 24 21.96 17.12 -23.15
N THR A 25 23.00 16.29 -23.24
CA THR A 25 24.38 16.65 -22.90
C THR A 25 24.99 17.70 -23.82
N GLY A 26 24.46 17.88 -25.04
CA GLY A 26 24.90 18.93 -25.96
C GLY A 26 24.69 20.33 -25.38
N TYR A 27 23.64 20.55 -24.59
CA TYR A 27 23.38 21.84 -23.94
C TYR A 27 24.35 22.15 -22.79
N LEU A 28 24.93 21.12 -22.17
CA LEU A 28 25.92 21.32 -21.09
C LEU A 28 27.22 21.91 -21.62
N SER A 29 27.54 21.65 -22.90
CA SER A 29 28.75 22.21 -23.52
C SER A 29 28.70 23.73 -23.72
N LEU A 30 27.50 24.32 -23.71
CA LEU A 30 27.28 25.77 -23.88
C LEU A 30 27.54 26.57 -22.58
N GLU A 31 27.76 25.90 -21.44
CA GLU A 31 28.09 26.56 -20.16
C GLU A 31 29.35 27.44 -20.24
N ALA A 32 30.26 27.13 -21.17
CA ALA A 32 31.50 27.87 -21.36
C ALA A 32 31.34 29.18 -22.17
N GLU A 33 30.20 29.42 -22.81
CA GLU A 33 30.01 30.56 -23.72
C GLU A 33 29.86 31.90 -22.99
N SER A 34 29.15 31.93 -21.86
CA SER A 34 29.00 33.16 -21.06
C SER A 34 28.59 32.87 -19.61
N LYS A 35 28.84 33.83 -18.71
CA LYS A 35 28.37 33.76 -17.31
C LYS A 35 26.84 33.72 -17.20
N GLU A 36 26.13 34.33 -18.15
CA GLU A 36 24.66 34.34 -18.19
C GLU A 36 24.13 32.97 -18.64
N THR A 37 24.74 32.40 -19.69
CA THR A 37 24.44 31.05 -20.19
C THR A 37 24.66 30.01 -19.10
N LYS A 38 25.79 30.09 -18.37
CA LYS A 38 26.08 29.20 -17.23
C LYS A 38 25.00 29.27 -16.15
N LYS A 39 24.63 30.48 -15.69
CA LYS A 39 23.56 30.65 -14.68
C LYS A 39 22.22 30.10 -15.17
N TYR A 40 21.90 30.29 -16.45
CA TYR A 40 20.69 29.74 -17.04
C TYR A 40 20.69 28.20 -17.00
N ILE A 41 21.77 27.57 -17.43
CA ILE A 41 21.90 26.10 -17.44
C ILE A 41 21.84 25.54 -16.01
N GLU A 42 22.55 26.13 -15.05
CA GLU A 42 22.46 25.75 -13.63
C GLU A 42 21.01 25.83 -13.10
N SER A 43 20.25 26.86 -13.48
CA SER A 43 18.84 26.99 -13.10
C SER A 43 17.96 25.89 -13.69
N LYS A 44 18.24 25.47 -14.94
CA LYS A 44 17.53 24.39 -15.62
C LYS A 44 17.88 23.02 -15.05
N LEU A 45 19.15 22.79 -14.70
CA LEU A 45 19.57 21.58 -14.00
C LEU A 45 18.86 21.41 -12.65
N LYS A 46 18.69 22.50 -11.89
CA LYS A 46 17.89 22.49 -10.65
C LYS A 46 16.43 22.11 -10.92
N GLN A 47 15.82 22.65 -11.97
CA GLN A 47 14.45 22.29 -12.38
C GLN A 47 14.33 20.81 -12.77
N VAL A 48 15.32 20.29 -13.51
CA VAL A 48 15.36 18.87 -13.88
C VAL A 48 15.50 17.97 -12.66
N SER A 49 16.41 18.30 -11.74
CA SER A 49 16.60 17.54 -10.50
C SER A 49 15.33 17.50 -9.65
N TRP A 50 14.65 18.65 -9.50
CA TRP A 50 13.37 18.70 -8.81
C TRP A 50 12.30 17.84 -9.51
N LEU A 51 12.21 17.90 -10.84
CA LEU A 51 11.27 17.08 -11.61
C LEU A 51 11.56 15.57 -11.46
N GLN A 52 12.84 15.17 -11.50
CA GLN A 52 13.26 13.79 -11.26
C GLN A 52 12.83 13.31 -9.87
N GLN A 53 12.99 14.16 -8.85
CA GLN A 53 12.53 13.88 -7.50
C GLN A 53 11.02 13.68 -7.44
N CYS A 54 10.23 14.56 -8.07
CA CYS A 54 8.77 14.43 -8.13
C CYS A 54 8.33 13.14 -8.84
N LEU A 55 8.98 12.78 -9.95
CA LEU A 55 8.69 11.53 -10.65
C LEU A 55 9.04 10.30 -9.82
N SER A 56 10.17 10.32 -9.12
CA SER A 56 10.58 9.25 -8.21
C SER A 56 9.58 9.09 -7.06
N GLN A 57 9.14 10.18 -6.44
CA GLN A 57 8.10 10.13 -5.39
C GLN A 57 6.79 9.53 -5.92
N ARG A 58 6.33 9.94 -7.11
CA ARG A 58 5.11 9.40 -7.71
C ARG A 58 5.25 7.90 -8.02
N LYS A 59 6.41 7.48 -8.52
CA LYS A 59 6.74 6.08 -8.79
C LYS A 59 6.70 5.26 -7.49
N ASN A 60 7.35 5.74 -6.44
CA ASN A 60 7.40 5.06 -5.15
C ASN A 60 6.01 4.93 -4.54
N LEU A 61 5.20 5.99 -4.57
CA LEU A 61 3.83 5.94 -4.06
C LEU A 61 2.98 4.86 -4.76
N ILE A 62 3.05 4.76 -6.09
CA ILE A 62 2.31 3.74 -6.84
C ILE A 62 2.80 2.33 -6.50
N TYR A 63 4.12 2.17 -6.35
CA TYR A 63 4.72 0.91 -5.93
C TYR A 63 4.25 0.51 -4.53
N ASP A 64 4.30 1.42 -3.56
CA ASP A 64 3.93 1.18 -2.17
C ASP A 64 2.43 0.82 -2.05
N ILE A 65 1.57 1.52 -2.80
CA ILE A 65 0.14 1.18 -2.92
C ILE A 65 -0.02 -0.25 -3.47
N ALA A 66 0.66 -0.59 -4.55
CA ALA A 66 0.54 -1.91 -5.17
C ALA A 66 1.03 -3.04 -4.26
N VAL A 67 2.14 -2.82 -3.53
CA VAL A 67 2.67 -3.78 -2.54
C VAL A 67 1.70 -3.96 -1.39
N PHE A 68 1.14 -2.86 -0.87
CA PHE A 68 0.13 -2.93 0.19
C PHE A 68 -1.10 -3.72 -0.27
N LEU A 69 -1.63 -3.42 -1.45
CA LEU A 69 -2.83 -4.09 -1.97
C LEU A 69 -2.58 -5.56 -2.27
N LEU A 70 -1.37 -5.94 -2.72
CA LEU A 70 -1.02 -7.34 -2.90
C LEU A 70 -1.07 -8.13 -1.59
N ASP A 71 -0.62 -7.52 -0.48
CA ASP A 71 -0.69 -8.14 0.85
C ASP A 71 -2.12 -8.14 1.42
N TYR A 72 -2.83 -7.03 1.32
CA TYR A 72 -4.18 -6.87 1.86
C TYR A 72 -5.22 -7.71 1.11
N GLN A 73 -5.09 -7.82 -0.21
CA GLN A 73 -6.00 -8.55 -1.10
C GLN A 73 -5.49 -9.95 -1.45
N GLN A 74 -4.76 -10.61 -0.54
CA GLN A 74 -4.21 -11.95 -0.78
C GLN A 74 -5.26 -12.97 -1.24
N ASP A 75 -6.46 -12.95 -0.68
CA ASP A 75 -7.52 -13.87 -1.09
C ASP A 75 -7.99 -13.63 -2.53
N PHE A 76 -8.03 -12.37 -2.95
CA PHE A 76 -8.27 -12.03 -4.35
C PHE A 76 -7.13 -12.54 -5.23
N PHE A 77 -5.87 -12.25 -4.93
CA PHE A 77 -4.75 -12.62 -5.81
C PHE A 77 -4.45 -14.13 -5.85
N MET A 78 -4.53 -14.83 -4.72
CA MET A 78 -4.09 -16.23 -4.59
C MET A 78 -5.23 -17.24 -4.61
N ASN A 79 -6.34 -16.94 -3.92
CA ASN A 79 -7.39 -17.91 -3.64
C ASN A 79 -8.61 -17.76 -4.55
N GLY A 80 -8.58 -16.82 -5.50
CA GLY A 80 -9.72 -16.54 -6.38
C GLY A 80 -10.88 -15.82 -5.67
N GLY A 81 -10.70 -15.38 -4.43
CA GLY A 81 -11.71 -14.72 -3.62
C GLY A 81 -12.07 -13.29 -4.06
N ALA A 82 -12.98 -12.66 -3.33
CA ALA A 82 -13.35 -11.27 -3.52
C ALA A 82 -12.31 -10.33 -2.88
N CYS A 83 -12.30 -9.06 -3.31
CA CYS A 83 -11.53 -8.02 -2.65
C CYS A 83 -12.16 -7.69 -1.29
N HIS A 84 -11.34 -7.64 -0.25
CA HIS A 84 -11.69 -7.11 1.05
C HIS A 84 -11.97 -5.60 0.96
N PRO A 85 -12.99 -5.09 1.67
CA PRO A 85 -13.25 -3.66 1.76
C PRO A 85 -12.05 -2.89 2.30
N LEU A 86 -11.78 -1.71 1.74
CA LEU A 86 -10.70 -0.83 2.17
C LEU A 86 -11.11 0.63 1.95
N LEU A 87 -10.78 1.50 2.91
CA LEU A 87 -11.01 2.94 2.76
C LEU A 87 -9.75 3.65 2.26
N GLN A 88 -9.92 4.61 1.35
CA GLN A 88 -8.80 5.41 0.86
C GLN A 88 -8.15 6.23 1.98
N LYS A 89 -8.92 6.66 2.99
CA LYS A 89 -8.41 7.35 4.18
C LYS A 89 -7.39 6.51 4.97
N ASP A 90 -7.62 5.20 5.07
CA ASP A 90 -6.73 4.30 5.80
C ASP A 90 -5.42 4.10 5.04
N LEU A 91 -5.51 3.91 3.72
CA LEU A 91 -4.35 3.80 2.85
C LEU A 91 -3.53 5.11 2.86
N ALA A 92 -4.20 6.25 2.90
CA ALA A 92 -3.58 7.56 2.99
C ALA A 92 -2.82 7.74 4.32
N MET A 93 -3.42 7.35 5.44
CA MET A 93 -2.78 7.39 6.76
C MET A 93 -1.53 6.50 6.82
N LEU A 94 -1.63 5.27 6.30
CA LEU A 94 -0.54 4.30 6.31
C LEU A 94 0.65 4.73 5.45
N LEU A 95 0.39 5.44 4.34
CA LEU A 95 1.42 5.94 3.43
C LEU A 95 1.85 7.39 3.73
N GLY A 96 1.28 8.03 4.76
CA GLY A 96 1.64 9.39 5.16
C GLY A 96 1.28 10.46 4.12
N VAL A 97 0.22 10.24 3.33
CA VAL A 97 -0.25 11.17 2.29
C VAL A 97 -1.70 11.58 2.53
N HIS A 98 -2.16 12.60 1.80
CA HIS A 98 -3.58 12.96 1.82
C HIS A 98 -4.43 11.99 1.00
N GLU A 99 -5.69 11.79 1.42
CA GLU A 99 -6.67 10.95 0.70
C GLU A 99 -6.83 11.35 -0.78
N SER A 100 -6.85 12.65 -1.06
CA SER A 100 -6.91 13.16 -2.44
C SER A 100 -5.72 12.74 -3.29
N THR A 101 -4.55 12.55 -2.67
CA THR A 101 -3.34 12.02 -3.33
C THR A 101 -3.52 10.57 -3.71
N ILE A 102 -4.07 9.73 -2.82
CA ILE A 102 -4.39 8.33 -3.10
C ILE A 102 -5.42 8.22 -4.22
N SER A 103 -6.53 8.96 -4.11
CA SER A 103 -7.61 8.97 -5.10
C SER A 103 -7.08 9.28 -6.51
N ARG A 104 -6.19 10.26 -6.64
CA ARG A 104 -5.54 10.60 -7.91
C ARG A 104 -4.50 9.57 -8.35
N ALA A 105 -3.74 9.01 -7.42
CA ALA A 105 -2.68 8.05 -7.72
C ALA A 105 -3.25 6.76 -8.31
N ILE A 106 -4.37 6.27 -7.77
CA ILE A 106 -4.99 5.00 -8.21
C ILE A 106 -5.86 5.14 -9.45
N LYS A 107 -6.33 6.36 -9.74
CA LYS A 107 -7.22 6.62 -10.86
C LYS A 107 -6.53 6.30 -12.19
N ASP A 108 -7.24 5.58 -13.05
CA ASP A 108 -6.79 5.19 -14.39
C ASP A 108 -5.41 4.51 -14.37
N LYS A 109 -5.14 3.68 -13.35
CA LYS A 109 -3.97 2.81 -13.29
C LYS A 109 -4.38 1.36 -13.41
N TYR A 110 -3.59 0.59 -14.16
CA TYR A 110 -3.89 -0.81 -14.44
C TYR A 110 -2.80 -1.72 -13.88
N ILE A 111 -3.24 -2.80 -13.26
CA ILE A 111 -2.41 -3.94 -12.90
C ILE A 111 -2.61 -5.04 -13.95
N TYR A 112 -1.52 -5.69 -14.33
CA TYR A 112 -1.56 -6.99 -15.00
C TYR A 112 -1.09 -8.07 -14.03
N CYS A 113 -1.91 -9.09 -13.79
CA CYS A 113 -1.59 -10.24 -12.96
C CYS A 113 -2.12 -11.54 -13.60
N ASP A 114 -2.00 -12.68 -12.90
CA ASP A 114 -2.47 -13.99 -13.40
C ASP A 114 -3.97 -14.03 -13.73
N LYS A 115 -4.76 -13.11 -13.15
CA LYS A 115 -6.19 -12.93 -13.46
C LYS A 115 -6.47 -12.00 -14.65
N GLY A 116 -5.45 -11.41 -15.25
CA GLY A 116 -5.56 -10.46 -16.36
C GLY A 116 -5.40 -9.00 -15.95
N PHE A 117 -6.06 -8.11 -16.68
CA PHE A 117 -6.00 -6.65 -16.47
C PHE A 117 -7.05 -6.20 -15.47
N ILE A 118 -6.64 -5.43 -14.47
CA ILE A 118 -7.51 -4.95 -13.39
C ILE A 118 -7.21 -3.48 -13.13
N LEU A 119 -8.23 -2.68 -12.87
CA LEU A 119 -8.06 -1.30 -12.39
C LEU A 119 -7.57 -1.31 -10.94
N LEU A 120 -6.56 -0.49 -10.65
CA LEU A 120 -6.02 -0.36 -9.30
C LEU A 120 -7.10 0.08 -8.29
N SER A 121 -8.08 0.88 -8.74
CA SER A 121 -9.24 1.29 -7.95
C SER A 121 -10.17 0.13 -7.55
N ASP A 122 -10.27 -0.93 -8.36
CA ASP A 122 -11.18 -2.05 -8.12
C ASP A 122 -10.68 -2.95 -6.98
N LEU A 123 -9.40 -2.85 -6.64
CA LEU A 123 -8.79 -3.48 -5.47
C LEU A 123 -9.07 -2.71 -4.16
N ILE A 124 -9.77 -1.59 -4.25
CA ILE A 124 -10.21 -0.77 -3.12
C ILE A 124 -11.75 -0.64 -3.18
N PRO A 125 -12.50 -1.76 -3.08
CA PRO A 125 -13.95 -1.68 -3.01
C PRO A 125 -14.34 -0.85 -1.78
N LYS A 126 -15.30 0.06 -1.97
CA LYS A 126 -15.77 0.97 -0.92
C LYS A 126 -16.20 0.18 0.30
N GLY A 127 -15.41 0.23 1.37
CA GLY A 127 -15.85 -0.21 2.69
C GLY A 127 -16.86 0.74 3.30
N THR A 128 -17.66 0.22 4.22
CA THR A 128 -18.38 1.02 5.22
C THR A 128 -17.40 1.45 6.31
N GLU A 129 -17.74 2.42 7.16
CA GLU A 129 -16.85 2.84 8.27
C GLU A 129 -16.51 1.70 9.23
N ASP A 130 -17.40 0.71 9.34
CA ASP A 130 -17.19 -0.52 10.10
C ASP A 130 -15.96 -1.32 9.61
N ASN A 131 -15.61 -1.17 8.33
CA ASN A 131 -14.45 -1.81 7.69
C ASN A 131 -13.19 -0.92 7.66
N SER A 132 -13.19 0.20 8.38
CA SER A 132 -11.97 1.01 8.52
C SER A 132 -10.89 0.26 9.29
N VAL A 133 -9.62 0.51 8.98
CA VAL A 133 -8.48 -0.11 9.69
C VAL A 133 -8.55 0.17 11.20
N ASP A 134 -8.96 1.37 11.60
CA ASP A 134 -9.12 1.72 13.01
C ASP A 134 -10.27 0.96 13.67
N SER A 135 -11.44 0.87 13.02
CA SER A 135 -12.57 0.05 13.49
C SER A 135 -12.19 -1.44 13.61
N ILE A 136 -11.45 -1.96 12.63
CA ILE A 136 -10.96 -3.35 12.64
C ILE A 136 -9.98 -3.54 13.81
N LYS A 137 -9.06 -2.61 14.04
CA LYS A 137 -8.12 -2.64 15.17
C LYS A 137 -8.85 -2.58 16.51
N GLU A 138 -9.85 -1.71 16.65
CA GLU A 138 -10.70 -1.64 17.83
C GLU A 138 -11.46 -2.95 18.05
N THR A 139 -12.04 -3.52 17.00
CA THR A 139 -12.74 -4.80 17.06
C THR A 139 -11.80 -5.94 17.46
N ILE A 140 -10.57 -6.00 16.90
CA ILE A 140 -9.55 -6.97 17.30
C ILE A 140 -9.23 -6.80 18.80
N LYS A 141 -9.03 -5.57 19.25
CA LYS A 141 -8.74 -5.26 20.65
C LYS A 141 -9.88 -5.68 21.57
N GLU A 142 -11.13 -5.43 21.19
CA GLU A 142 -12.32 -5.87 21.93
C GLU A 142 -12.43 -7.40 22.01
N VAL A 143 -12.22 -8.10 20.89
CA VAL A 143 -12.24 -9.57 20.85
C VAL A 143 -11.18 -10.16 21.77
N ILE A 144 -9.97 -9.59 21.76
CA ILE A 144 -8.88 -10.03 22.63
C ILE A 144 -9.15 -9.66 24.10
N ASN A 145 -9.71 -8.49 24.39
CA ASN A 145 -10.03 -8.08 25.76
C ASN A 145 -11.09 -8.96 26.42
N ASN A 146 -12.03 -9.49 25.62
CA ASN A 146 -13.09 -10.39 26.07
C ASN A 146 -12.71 -11.88 25.97
N GLU A 147 -11.47 -12.21 25.62
CA GLU A 147 -11.05 -13.61 25.47
C GLU A 147 -10.85 -14.32 26.82
N ASP A 148 -10.96 -15.66 26.81
CA ASP A 148 -10.54 -16.46 27.94
C ASP A 148 -9.01 -16.44 28.06
N LYS A 149 -8.50 -15.74 29.08
CA LYS A 149 -7.06 -15.62 29.36
C LYS A 149 -6.36 -16.95 29.67
N ILE A 150 -7.10 -17.99 30.03
CA ILE A 150 -6.57 -19.36 30.23
C ILE A 150 -6.34 -20.05 28.87
N LYS A 151 -7.18 -19.73 27.88
CA LYS A 151 -7.15 -20.28 26.52
C LYS A 151 -7.34 -19.15 25.48
N PRO A 152 -6.32 -18.28 25.32
CA PRO A 152 -6.41 -17.14 24.43
C PRO A 152 -6.68 -17.55 22.98
N LEU A 153 -7.35 -16.68 22.24
CA LEU A 153 -7.77 -16.93 20.87
C LEU A 153 -6.55 -16.87 19.94
N SER A 154 -6.41 -17.85 19.06
CA SER A 154 -5.41 -17.78 18.00
C SER A 154 -5.79 -16.70 16.97
N ASP A 155 -4.79 -16.13 16.29
CA ASP A 155 -5.04 -15.16 15.21
C ASP A 155 -6.00 -15.74 14.15
N GLN A 156 -5.94 -17.06 13.89
CA GLN A 156 -6.88 -17.75 13.02
C GLN A 156 -8.32 -17.71 13.55
N LYS A 157 -8.52 -17.88 14.86
CA LYS A 157 -9.85 -17.87 15.46
C LYS A 157 -10.43 -16.46 15.52
N ILE A 158 -9.59 -15.45 15.78
CA ILE A 158 -9.96 -14.03 15.68
C ILE A 158 -10.40 -13.71 14.26
N THR A 159 -9.69 -14.21 13.25
CA THR A 159 -10.06 -14.06 11.83
C THR A 159 -11.47 -14.60 11.56
N THR A 160 -11.81 -15.78 12.08
CA THR A 160 -13.15 -16.37 11.93
C THR A 160 -14.23 -15.52 12.61
N LEU A 161 -13.98 -15.02 13.83
CA LEU A 161 -14.94 -14.17 14.55
C LEU A 161 -15.19 -12.83 13.85
N LEU A 162 -14.15 -12.26 13.23
CA LEU A 162 -14.28 -11.05 12.42
C LEU A 162 -15.12 -11.32 11.16
N LYS A 163 -14.90 -12.46 10.52
CA LYS A 163 -15.70 -12.88 9.36
C LYS A 163 -17.18 -13.02 9.71
N ASP A 164 -17.51 -13.57 10.88
CA ASP A 164 -18.91 -13.66 11.36
C ASP A 164 -19.56 -12.27 11.59
N LYS A 165 -18.74 -11.24 11.84
CA LYS A 165 -19.16 -9.84 11.94
C LYS A 165 -19.18 -9.09 10.58
N GLY A 166 -18.97 -9.81 9.47
CA GLY A 166 -18.90 -9.22 8.13
C GLY A 166 -17.54 -8.59 7.77
N ILE A 167 -16.53 -8.75 8.62
CA ILE A 167 -15.17 -8.26 8.41
C ILE A 167 -14.32 -9.43 7.90
N GLU A 168 -14.18 -9.54 6.58
CA GLU A 168 -13.26 -10.50 5.98
C GLU A 168 -11.85 -9.90 5.89
N ILE A 169 -10.90 -10.47 6.63
CA ILE A 169 -9.47 -10.12 6.56
C ILE A 169 -8.62 -11.39 6.74
N SER A 170 -7.35 -11.37 6.31
CA SER A 170 -6.48 -12.54 6.46
C SER A 170 -5.93 -12.71 7.89
N ARG A 171 -5.51 -13.93 8.24
CA ARG A 171 -4.79 -14.21 9.51
C ARG A 171 -3.52 -13.35 9.66
N ARG A 172 -2.80 -13.09 8.55
CA ARG A 172 -1.60 -12.24 8.57
C ARG A 172 -1.96 -10.79 8.87
N THR A 173 -3.05 -10.29 8.30
CA THR A 173 -3.59 -8.95 8.57
C THR A 173 -3.96 -8.80 10.05
N VAL A 174 -4.63 -9.81 10.63
CA VAL A 174 -4.91 -9.86 12.08
C VAL A 174 -3.60 -9.80 12.90
N ALA A 175 -2.61 -10.61 12.54
CA ALA A 175 -1.32 -10.64 13.26
C ALA A 175 -0.56 -9.29 13.14
N LYS A 176 -0.61 -8.65 11.98
CA LYS A 176 -0.02 -7.33 11.73
C LYS A 176 -0.69 -6.27 12.60
N TYR A 177 -2.01 -6.15 12.54
CA TYR A 177 -2.77 -5.17 13.32
C TYR A 177 -2.64 -5.40 14.83
N ARG A 178 -2.62 -6.66 15.27
CA ARG A 178 -2.33 -7.03 16.66
C ARG A 178 -0.94 -6.54 17.10
N SER A 179 0.07 -6.70 16.25
CA SER A 179 1.44 -6.27 16.54
C SER A 179 1.56 -4.75 16.59
N GLU A 180 0.88 -4.03 15.69
CA GLU A 180 0.78 -2.56 15.72
C GLU A 180 0.09 -2.05 16.99
N LEU A 181 -0.84 -2.82 17.56
CA LEU A 181 -1.48 -2.54 18.85
C LEU A 181 -0.62 -2.93 20.07
N ASN A 182 0.61 -3.40 19.87
CA ASN A 182 1.50 -3.93 20.92
C ASN A 182 0.89 -5.09 21.72
N ILE A 183 0.03 -5.90 21.10
CA ILE A 183 -0.59 -7.07 21.74
C ILE A 183 0.23 -8.32 21.38
N PRO A 184 0.69 -9.14 22.35
CA PRO A 184 1.46 -10.35 22.06
C PRO A 184 0.58 -11.45 21.42
N ASP A 185 1.21 -12.49 20.89
CA ASP A 185 0.50 -13.62 20.27
C ASP A 185 -0.25 -14.46 21.30
N ALA A 186 -1.03 -15.45 20.86
CA ALA A 186 -1.85 -16.26 21.76
C ALA A 186 -1.01 -16.92 22.88
N SER A 187 0.21 -17.35 22.58
CA SER A 187 1.12 -17.91 23.59
C SER A 187 1.52 -16.86 24.65
N GLY A 188 1.85 -15.64 24.23
CA GLY A 188 2.21 -14.55 25.13
C GLY A 188 1.06 -13.96 25.95
N ARG A 189 -0.20 -14.21 25.57
CA ARG A 189 -1.40 -13.76 26.31
C ARG A 189 -1.93 -14.79 27.32
N LYS A 190 -1.39 -16.01 27.31
CA LYS A 190 -1.86 -17.09 28.17
C LYS A 190 -1.43 -16.86 29.61
N HIS A 191 -2.39 -16.71 30.52
CA HIS A 191 -2.10 -16.70 31.94
C HIS A 191 -1.98 -18.13 32.46
N ILE A 192 -0.81 -18.47 33.01
CA ILE A 192 -0.60 -19.71 33.75
C ILE A 192 -1.17 -19.47 35.15
N LYS A 193 -2.20 -20.24 35.56
CA LYS A 193 -2.63 -20.26 36.96
C LYS A 193 -1.43 -20.71 37.81
N LYS A 194 -1.00 -19.84 38.72
CA LYS A 194 -0.06 -20.18 39.79
C LYS A 194 -0.82 -20.92 40.90
#